data_AF-A0A7N0UT29-F1
#
_entry.id   AF-A0A7N0UT29-F1
#
_cell.length_a   1.000
_cell.length_b   1.000
_cell.length_c   1.000
_cell.angle_alpha   90.00
_cell.angle_beta   90.00
_cell.angle_gamma   90.00
#
_symmetry.space_group_name_H-M   'P 1'
#
loop_
_entity.id
_entity.type
_entity.pdbx_description
1 polymer ?
#
loop_
_entity_poly.entity_id
_entity_poly.type
_entity_poly.pdbx_seq_one_letter_code
_entity_poly.pdbx_strand_id
1 'polypeptide(L)'
;MQEKLRKKVTNLLKKQKTYQVKEIVKGQDRSKPWGQENQVKVGSRLIQLLMETAYIQSPVDQIGDSPPDIRPAFIHSLKTVVAEAQKSNRRYGIIECDPLISKGLERTARHMVIPYMPMLVPPINWTGYDRGAYLYLPSYVMRTHGAKQQREFIKRTPKKQLEPVFEALDTLGNTKWRVNKKILGVVDRIWASGGRVADLVDCEDIPLPEEPDTDDDAELRKWKWKVKNVKKENSERHSQRCDTELKLTVARKMKDEEGFYFPHSLDFRGRAYPMHPYLNHLGSDLCRGILEFAVGKRLGSSGLRWLKIHMANLYAGGVDKLSYEDRVAFTEVHLEDIFDSADRPLEGRRWWLGAEDPFQCLATCINLTEA
;
A
#
# COMPACT_ATOMS: atom_id res chain seq x y z
N MET A 1 -24.45 2.04 39.24
CA MET A 1 -25.20 1.51 38.06
C MET A 1 -24.93 0.02 37.80
N GLN A 2 -23.67 -0.44 37.81
CA GLN A 2 -23.29 -1.85 37.59
C GLN A 2 -23.88 -2.84 38.61
N GLU A 3 -24.03 -2.45 39.88
CA GLU A 3 -24.52 -3.34 40.94
C GLU A 3 -26.02 -3.68 40.81
N LYS A 4 -26.82 -2.70 40.36
CA LYS A 4 -28.24 -2.92 39.99
C LYS A 4 -28.37 -3.87 38.79
N LEU A 5 -27.46 -3.76 37.82
CA LEU A 5 -27.39 -4.63 36.65
C LEU A 5 -27.01 -6.07 37.02
N ARG A 6 -26.01 -6.26 37.90
CA ARG A 6 -25.67 -7.59 38.46
C ARG A 6 -26.87 -8.23 39.16
N LYS A 7 -27.55 -7.51 40.06
CA LYS A 7 -28.76 -8.01 40.73
C LYS A 7 -29.86 -8.39 39.72
N LYS A 8 -30.05 -7.60 38.66
CA LYS A 8 -31.03 -7.88 37.60
C LYS A 8 -30.68 -9.14 36.81
N VAL A 9 -29.42 -9.33 36.43
CA VAL A 9 -28.93 -10.53 35.73
C VAL A 9 -29.08 -11.78 36.61
N THR A 10 -28.68 -11.71 37.89
CA THR A 10 -28.80 -12.84 38.83
C THR A 10 -30.27 -13.24 39.05
N ASN A 11 -31.18 -12.26 39.17
CA ASN A 11 -32.61 -12.55 39.31
C ASN A 11 -33.22 -13.17 38.05
N LEU A 12 -32.77 -12.79 36.85
CA LEU A 12 -33.24 -13.36 35.59
C LEU A 12 -32.69 -14.78 35.36
N LEU A 13 -31.45 -15.05 35.79
CA LEU A 13 -30.86 -16.39 35.80
C LEU A 13 -31.62 -17.34 36.74
N LYS A 14 -31.95 -16.89 37.97
CA LYS A 14 -32.78 -17.65 38.92
C LYS A 14 -34.17 -17.99 38.37
N LYS A 15 -34.71 -17.14 37.48
CA LYS A 15 -36.01 -17.34 36.81
C LYS A 15 -35.89 -18.09 35.46
N GLN A 16 -34.72 -18.67 35.15
CA GLN A 16 -34.42 -19.35 33.89
C GLN A 16 -34.72 -18.54 32.61
N LYS A 17 -34.75 -17.19 32.70
CA LYS A 17 -35.02 -16.30 31.55
C LYS A 17 -33.74 -16.03 30.75
N THR A 18 -33.15 -17.08 30.21
CA THR A 18 -31.83 -17.09 29.54
C THR A 18 -31.75 -16.14 28.34
N TYR A 19 -32.83 -15.94 27.59
CA TYR A 19 -32.91 -14.97 26.49
C TYR A 19 -32.73 -13.52 26.98
N GLN A 20 -33.43 -13.13 28.05
CA GLN A 20 -33.36 -11.77 28.59
C GLN A 20 -32.00 -11.49 29.24
N VAL A 21 -31.38 -12.51 29.83
CA VAL A 21 -29.99 -12.44 30.30
C VAL A 21 -29.03 -12.22 29.13
N LYS A 22 -29.17 -12.98 28.03
CA LYS A 22 -28.35 -12.80 26.82
C LYS A 22 -28.46 -11.39 26.24
N GLU A 23 -29.66 -10.81 26.20
CA GLU A 23 -29.85 -9.44 25.70
C GLU A 23 -29.20 -8.38 26.60
N ILE A 24 -29.26 -8.54 27.92
CA ILE A 24 -28.57 -7.63 28.86
C ILE A 24 -27.05 -7.75 28.73
N VAL A 25 -26.53 -8.98 28.62
CA VAL A 25 -25.09 -9.24 28.48
C VAL A 25 -24.58 -8.72 27.13
N LYS A 26 -25.31 -8.93 26.02
CA LYS A 26 -25.01 -8.31 24.71
C LYS A 26 -25.06 -6.79 24.73
N GLY A 27 -25.87 -6.19 25.59
CA GLY A 27 -25.93 -4.74 25.80
C GLY A 27 -24.72 -4.18 26.57
N GLN A 28 -24.04 -5.02 27.34
CA GLN A 28 -22.84 -4.70 28.13
C GLN A 28 -21.55 -5.20 27.49
N ASP A 29 -21.66 -5.74 26.28
CA ASP A 29 -20.52 -6.25 25.53
C ASP A 29 -19.56 -5.09 25.20
N ARG A 30 -18.43 -5.05 25.92
CA ARG A 30 -17.34 -4.09 25.71
C ARG A 30 -16.69 -4.24 24.32
N SER A 31 -17.00 -5.32 23.59
CA SER A 31 -16.54 -5.52 22.22
C SER A 31 -17.39 -4.79 21.17
N LYS A 32 -18.54 -4.19 21.54
CA LYS A 32 -19.32 -3.42 20.56
C LYS A 32 -18.51 -2.21 20.09
N PRO A 33 -18.31 -2.05 18.77
CA PRO A 33 -17.61 -0.89 18.25
C PRO A 33 -18.36 0.38 18.63
N TRP A 34 -17.62 1.45 18.90
CA TRP A 34 -18.21 2.75 19.18
C TRP A 34 -19.11 3.19 18.02
N GLY A 35 -20.25 3.78 18.36
CA GLY A 35 -21.08 4.46 17.36
C GLY A 35 -20.32 5.63 16.74
N GLN A 36 -20.75 6.04 15.53
CA GLN A 36 -20.11 7.11 14.76
C GLN A 36 -19.97 8.40 15.57
N GLU A 37 -20.98 8.76 16.37
CA GLU A 37 -20.95 9.96 17.21
C GLU A 37 -19.81 9.93 18.25
N ASN A 38 -19.63 8.80 18.93
CA ASN A 38 -18.56 8.64 19.92
C ASN A 38 -17.18 8.64 19.25
N GLN A 39 -17.05 8.01 18.09
CA GLN A 39 -15.80 8.04 17.31
C GLN A 39 -15.43 9.47 16.92
N VAL A 40 -16.39 10.26 16.45
CA VAL A 40 -16.17 11.67 16.10
C VAL A 40 -15.79 12.50 17.32
N LYS A 41 -16.53 12.39 18.43
CA LYS A 41 -16.27 13.16 19.66
C LYS A 41 -14.90 12.86 20.27
N VAL A 42 -14.52 11.58 20.33
CA VAL A 42 -13.20 11.19 20.85
C VAL A 42 -12.10 11.60 19.88
N GLY A 43 -12.27 11.33 18.58
CA GLY A 43 -11.30 11.72 17.56
C GLY A 43 -11.04 13.23 17.53
N SER A 44 -12.10 14.04 17.59
CA SER A 44 -11.97 15.50 17.63
C SER A 44 -11.25 15.98 18.88
N ARG A 45 -11.51 15.37 20.05
CA ARG A 45 -10.82 15.74 21.28
C ARG A 45 -9.34 15.36 21.26
N LEU A 46 -8.99 14.20 20.72
CA LEU A 46 -7.59 13.77 20.59
C LEU A 46 -6.81 14.68 19.63
N ILE A 47 -7.42 15.04 18.51
CA ILE A 47 -6.84 16.00 17.56
C ILE A 47 -6.67 17.38 18.21
N GLN A 48 -7.67 17.84 18.96
CA GLN A 48 -7.60 19.10 19.68
C GLN A 48 -6.43 19.10 20.69
N LEU A 49 -6.29 18.03 21.48
CA LEU A 49 -5.16 17.88 22.42
C LEU A 49 -3.81 17.90 21.69
N LEU A 50 -3.70 17.25 20.53
CA LEU A 50 -2.49 17.30 19.70
C LEU A 50 -2.18 18.74 19.27
N MET A 51 -3.18 19.48 18.80
CA MET A 51 -2.99 20.88 18.38
C MET A 51 -2.64 21.81 19.54
N GLU A 52 -3.20 21.58 20.73
CA GLU A 52 -2.95 22.36 21.94
C GLU A 52 -1.54 22.10 22.53
N THR A 53 -0.88 21.01 22.16
CA THR A 53 0.39 20.57 22.77
C THR A 53 1.56 20.49 21.81
N ALA A 54 1.32 20.33 20.51
CA ALA A 54 2.37 20.23 19.51
C ALA A 54 2.80 21.62 19.04
N TYR A 55 4.03 22.00 19.41
CA TYR A 55 4.70 23.22 18.95
C TYR A 55 5.97 22.85 18.20
N ILE A 56 6.31 23.67 17.22
CA ILE A 56 7.57 23.58 16.50
C ILE A 56 8.37 24.87 16.69
N GLN A 57 9.68 24.70 16.78
CA GLN A 57 10.64 25.80 16.80
C GLN A 57 11.38 25.82 15.47
N SER A 58 11.42 26.97 14.83
CA SER A 58 12.21 27.17 13.61
C SER A 58 13.71 26.91 13.91
N PRO A 59 14.49 26.34 12.97
CA PRO A 59 15.94 26.20 13.15
C PRO A 59 16.56 27.55 13.50
N VAL A 60 17.57 27.55 14.37
CA VAL A 60 18.29 28.77 14.75
C VAL A 60 19.19 29.17 13.57
N ASP A 61 18.60 29.81 12.57
CA ASP A 61 19.38 30.46 11.51
C ASP A 61 20.07 31.67 12.14
N GLN A 62 21.40 31.60 12.17
CA GLN A 62 22.30 32.58 12.77
C GLN A 62 22.04 33.97 12.15
N ILE A 63 21.58 34.92 12.97
CA ILE A 63 22.04 36.32 13.12
C ILE A 63 21.07 37.01 14.11
N GLY A 64 21.56 37.33 15.31
CA GLY A 64 20.92 38.26 16.24
C GLY A 64 20.08 37.65 17.36
N ASP A 65 20.09 38.34 18.49
CA ASP A 65 19.48 38.11 19.83
C ASP A 65 17.93 38.01 19.80
N SER A 66 17.39 37.25 18.85
CA SER A 66 15.95 37.11 18.62
C SER A 66 15.37 35.98 19.48
N PRO A 67 14.23 36.20 20.17
CA PRO A 67 13.62 35.18 21.00
C PRO A 67 13.17 33.98 20.14
N PRO A 68 13.14 32.76 20.72
CA PRO A 68 12.79 31.56 19.97
C PRO A 68 11.38 31.67 19.37
N ASP A 69 11.29 31.53 18.04
CA ASP A 69 10.04 31.46 17.29
C ASP A 69 9.37 30.09 17.50
N ILE A 70 8.60 29.99 18.58
CA ILE A 70 7.81 28.80 18.93
C ILE A 70 6.38 29.03 18.45
N ARG A 71 5.93 28.20 17.51
CA ARG A 71 4.59 28.30 16.92
C ARG A 71 3.87 26.94 16.87
N PRO A 72 2.53 26.92 16.85
CA PRO A 72 1.78 25.67 16.80
C PRO A 72 2.15 24.85 15.56
N ALA A 73 2.39 23.56 15.75
CA ALA A 73 2.70 22.63 14.67
C ALA A 73 1.49 22.38 13.73
N PHE A 74 0.27 22.57 14.26
CA PHE A 74 -0.97 22.30 13.55
C PHE A 74 -1.98 23.43 13.81
N ILE A 75 -2.62 23.92 12.76
CA ILE A 75 -3.60 25.02 12.83
C ILE A 75 -4.89 24.60 12.13
N HIS A 76 -6.03 24.84 12.76
CA HIS A 76 -7.34 24.60 12.14
C HIS A 76 -7.79 25.87 11.43
N SER A 77 -7.98 25.79 10.12
CA SER A 77 -8.42 26.89 9.27
C SER A 77 -9.65 26.50 8.44
N LEU A 78 -10.43 27.50 8.02
CA LEU A 78 -11.59 27.30 7.17
C LEU A 78 -11.23 27.71 5.73
N LYS A 79 -11.11 26.74 4.83
CA LYS A 79 -10.89 27.01 3.40
C LYS A 79 -12.16 26.88 2.59
N THR A 80 -12.34 27.80 1.66
CA THR A 80 -13.37 27.70 0.62
C THR A 80 -12.76 26.97 -0.56
N VAL A 81 -13.22 25.75 -0.84
CA VAL A 81 -12.80 25.00 -2.02
C VAL A 81 -13.81 25.31 -3.13
N VAL A 82 -13.34 25.92 -4.22
CA VAL A 82 -14.13 26.10 -5.44
C VAL A 82 -13.97 24.82 -6.27
N ALA A 83 -14.93 23.92 -6.19
CA ALA A 83 -14.92 22.74 -7.06
C ALA A 83 -15.28 23.16 -8.48
N GLU A 84 -14.36 23.02 -9.44
CA GLU A 84 -14.61 23.38 -10.85
C GLU A 84 -15.83 22.65 -11.45
N ALA A 85 -16.15 21.46 -10.94
CA ALA A 85 -17.27 20.63 -11.40
C ALA A 85 -18.65 21.01 -10.82
N GLN A 86 -18.70 21.73 -9.69
CA GLN A 86 -19.95 22.17 -9.07
C GLN A 86 -19.74 23.57 -8.51
N LYS A 87 -20.41 24.58 -9.09
CA LYS A 87 -20.45 25.99 -8.62
C LYS A 87 -21.06 26.12 -7.20
N SER A 88 -20.52 25.41 -6.21
CA SER A 88 -20.91 25.49 -4.81
C SER A 88 -19.69 25.90 -4.01
N ASN A 89 -19.78 27.07 -3.36
CA ASN A 89 -18.78 27.52 -2.41
C ASN A 89 -19.03 26.80 -1.09
N ARG A 90 -18.41 25.64 -0.91
CA ARG A 90 -18.46 24.89 0.36
C ARG A 90 -17.22 25.22 1.18
N ARG A 91 -17.43 25.64 2.43
CA ARG A 91 -16.36 25.86 3.41
C ARG A 91 -16.06 24.55 4.12
N TYR A 92 -14.79 24.19 4.19
CA TYR A 92 -14.29 23.02 4.89
C TYR A 92 -13.34 23.44 6.00
N GLY A 93 -13.44 22.80 7.16
CA GLY A 93 -12.41 22.84 8.19
C GLY A 93 -11.24 21.96 7.77
N ILE A 94 -10.03 22.51 7.78
CA ILE A 94 -8.80 21.82 7.43
C ILE A 94 -7.81 22.01 8.56
N ILE A 95 -7.09 20.96 8.91
CA ILE A 95 -5.96 21.03 9.83
C ILE A 95 -4.71 21.15 8.96
N GLU A 96 -4.10 22.32 9.00
CA GLU A 96 -2.87 22.62 8.31
C GLU A 96 -1.69 22.24 9.17
N CYS A 97 -0.68 21.64 8.55
CA CYS A 97 0.57 21.28 9.18
C CYS A 97 1.61 22.35 8.87
N ASP A 98 2.48 22.62 9.83
CA ASP A 98 3.59 23.55 9.62
C ASP A 98 4.47 23.16 8.41
N PRO A 99 4.91 24.10 7.56
CA PRO A 99 5.76 23.79 6.42
C PRO A 99 7.05 23.03 6.77
N LEU A 100 7.65 23.27 7.94
CA LEU A 100 8.85 22.54 8.38
C LEU A 100 8.55 21.06 8.65
N ILE A 101 7.37 20.77 9.21
CA ILE A 101 6.91 19.40 9.43
C ILE A 101 6.54 18.75 8.10
N SER A 102 5.82 19.47 7.23
CA SER A 102 5.49 18.99 5.88
C SER A 102 6.77 18.61 5.13
N LYS A 103 7.78 19.49 5.12
CA LYS A 103 9.08 19.23 4.49
C LYS A 103 9.80 18.03 5.12
N GLY A 104 9.70 17.84 6.43
CA GLY A 104 10.26 16.66 7.12
C GLY A 104 9.57 15.35 6.72
N LEU A 105 8.23 15.35 6.69
CA LEU A 105 7.43 14.20 6.27
C LEU A 105 7.56 13.90 4.78
N GLU A 106 7.70 14.94 3.95
CA GLU A 106 7.84 14.84 2.50
C GLU A 106 9.13 14.12 2.08
N ARG A 107 10.19 14.27 2.90
CA ARG A 107 11.47 13.60 2.65
C ARG A 107 11.44 12.12 2.95
N THR A 108 10.56 11.64 3.83
CA THR A 108 10.54 10.22 4.15
C THR A 108 9.21 9.71 4.72
N ALA A 109 8.67 8.67 4.06
CA ALA A 109 7.53 7.90 4.56
C ALA A 109 7.91 6.94 5.71
N ARG A 110 9.18 6.88 6.15
CA ARG A 110 9.65 5.94 7.19
C ARG A 110 8.93 6.09 8.53
N HIS A 111 8.43 7.28 8.83
CA HIS A 111 7.70 7.56 10.07
C HIS A 111 6.24 7.08 10.03
N MET A 112 5.75 6.65 8.87
CA MET A 112 4.40 6.12 8.75
C MET A 112 4.31 4.76 9.43
N VAL A 113 3.44 4.67 10.43
CA VAL A 113 3.08 3.39 11.04
C VAL A 113 2.28 2.59 10.02
N ILE A 114 2.88 1.52 9.51
CA ILE A 114 2.16 0.53 8.70
C ILE A 114 1.38 -0.34 9.69
N PRO A 115 0.05 -0.18 9.78
CA PRO A 115 -0.71 -0.77 10.87
C PRO A 115 -0.69 -2.29 10.82
N TYR A 116 -0.60 -2.89 9.62
CA TYR A 116 -0.70 -4.33 9.43
C TYR A 116 0.30 -4.81 8.38
N MET A 117 1.09 -5.82 8.74
CA MET A 117 2.03 -6.51 7.86
C MET A 117 1.40 -7.76 7.23
N PRO A 118 2.01 -8.32 6.16
CA PRO A 118 1.68 -9.67 5.70
C PRO A 118 1.76 -10.68 6.85
N MET A 119 0.88 -11.68 6.84
CA MET A 119 0.79 -12.63 7.97
C MET A 119 1.96 -13.61 7.92
N LEU A 120 2.68 -13.80 9.04
CA LEU A 120 3.73 -14.82 9.14
C LEU A 120 3.18 -16.24 9.26
N VAL A 121 1.89 -16.36 9.62
CA VAL A 121 1.17 -17.63 9.72
C VAL A 121 0.04 -17.67 8.69
N PRO A 122 -0.42 -18.87 8.29
CA PRO A 122 -1.57 -19.01 7.42
C PRO A 122 -2.79 -18.21 7.91
N PRO A 123 -3.53 -17.53 7.02
CA PRO A 123 -4.74 -16.81 7.41
C PRO A 123 -5.83 -17.74 7.96
N ILE A 124 -6.75 -17.19 8.76
CA ILE A 124 -7.94 -17.92 9.17
C ILE A 124 -8.85 -18.12 7.96
N ASN A 125 -9.31 -19.35 7.74
CA ASN A 125 -10.26 -19.64 6.69
C ASN A 125 -11.58 -18.87 6.83
N TRP A 126 -12.13 -18.43 5.71
CA TRP A 126 -13.41 -17.72 5.68
C TRP A 126 -14.57 -18.65 6.05
N THR A 127 -15.38 -18.24 7.03
CA THR A 127 -16.57 -18.99 7.48
C THR A 127 -17.83 -18.12 7.57
N GLY A 128 -17.72 -16.86 7.15
CA GLY A 128 -18.79 -15.88 7.16
C GLY A 128 -18.31 -14.49 6.74
N TYR A 129 -19.25 -13.53 6.69
CA TYR A 129 -18.97 -12.17 6.24
C TYR A 129 -17.85 -11.47 7.02
N ASP A 130 -17.83 -11.62 8.35
CA ASP A 130 -16.90 -10.99 9.29
C ASP A 130 -16.03 -12.02 10.03
N ARG A 131 -15.79 -13.19 9.42
CA ARG A 131 -15.03 -14.30 10.03
C ARG A 131 -14.09 -14.94 9.02
N GLY A 132 -12.81 -14.61 9.12
CA GLY A 132 -11.72 -15.12 8.26
C GLY A 132 -10.57 -14.13 8.18
N ALA A 133 -9.57 -14.43 7.35
CA ALA A 133 -8.37 -13.64 7.13
C ALA A 133 -7.50 -13.43 8.38
N TYR A 134 -7.52 -12.27 9.01
CA TYR A 134 -6.61 -11.95 10.11
C TYR A 134 -7.02 -12.60 11.43
N LEU A 135 -6.05 -12.90 12.30
CA LEU A 135 -6.29 -13.52 13.62
C LEU A 135 -7.10 -12.62 14.56
N TYR A 136 -6.71 -11.35 14.64
CA TYR A 136 -7.26 -10.40 15.63
C TYR A 136 -7.92 -9.17 14.99
N LEU A 137 -7.61 -8.90 13.72
CA LEU A 137 -8.10 -7.71 13.05
C LEU A 137 -9.47 -7.99 12.43
N PRO A 138 -10.44 -7.07 12.59
CA PRO A 138 -11.72 -7.18 11.91
C PRO A 138 -11.50 -7.30 10.40
N SER A 139 -11.96 -8.41 9.85
CA SER A 139 -11.81 -8.74 8.44
C SER A 139 -13.18 -8.98 7.85
N TYR A 140 -13.40 -8.45 6.65
CA TYR A 140 -14.67 -8.59 5.95
C TYR A 140 -14.44 -9.21 4.58
N VAL A 141 -15.24 -10.22 4.24
CA VAL A 141 -15.09 -10.96 2.98
C VAL A 141 -15.27 -10.04 1.77
N MET A 142 -16.08 -8.99 1.90
CA MET A 142 -16.35 -8.03 0.82
C MET A 142 -16.22 -6.58 1.29
N ARG A 143 -15.51 -5.79 0.47
CA ARG A 143 -15.35 -4.34 0.58
C ARG A 143 -16.63 -3.66 0.07
N THR A 144 -17.46 -3.18 0.99
CA THR A 144 -18.77 -2.58 0.66
C THR A 144 -18.75 -1.06 0.52
N HIS A 145 -17.65 -0.38 0.85
CA HIS A 145 -17.53 1.08 0.83
C HIS A 145 -18.70 1.81 1.50
N GLY A 146 -19.26 1.24 2.58
CA GLY A 146 -20.39 1.82 3.31
C GLY A 146 -21.78 1.43 2.80
N ALA A 147 -21.89 0.67 1.71
CA ALA A 147 -23.16 0.18 1.18
C ALA A 147 -23.80 -0.85 2.12
N LYS A 148 -24.77 -0.40 2.93
CA LYS A 148 -25.46 -1.25 3.92
C LYS A 148 -26.19 -2.42 3.28
N GLN A 149 -26.83 -2.22 2.12
CA GLN A 149 -27.57 -3.25 1.41
C GLN A 149 -26.67 -4.42 0.99
N GLN A 150 -25.52 -4.13 0.39
CA GLN A 150 -24.53 -5.13 -0.01
C GLN A 150 -24.05 -5.96 1.19
N ARG A 151 -23.74 -5.29 2.30
CA ARG A 151 -23.33 -5.95 3.54
C ARG A 151 -24.42 -6.88 4.07
N GLU A 152 -25.65 -6.40 4.10
CA GLU A 152 -26.78 -7.15 4.64
C GLU A 152 -27.13 -8.35 3.75
N PHE A 153 -27.01 -8.21 2.43
CA PHE A 153 -27.24 -9.28 1.48
C PHE A 153 -26.30 -10.46 1.74
N ILE A 154 -24.98 -10.22 1.79
CA ILE A 154 -24.00 -11.29 2.07
C ILE A 154 -24.23 -11.95 3.43
N LYS A 155 -24.58 -11.15 4.45
CA LYS A 155 -24.87 -11.69 5.78
C LYS A 155 -26.10 -12.62 5.81
N ARG A 156 -27.07 -12.41 4.92
CA ARG A 156 -28.29 -13.21 4.80
C ARG A 156 -28.14 -14.40 3.86
N THR A 157 -27.21 -14.35 2.91
CA THR A 157 -26.96 -15.44 1.97
C THR A 157 -26.61 -16.73 2.74
N PRO A 158 -27.24 -17.87 2.41
CA PRO A 158 -26.90 -19.15 3.02
C PRO A 158 -25.42 -19.48 2.84
N LYS A 159 -24.74 -19.90 3.93
CA LYS A 159 -23.29 -20.19 3.91
C LYS A 159 -22.89 -21.19 2.83
N LYS A 160 -23.71 -22.21 2.59
CA LYS A 160 -23.49 -23.21 1.54
C LYS A 160 -23.33 -22.61 0.14
N GLN A 161 -23.98 -21.48 -0.15
CA GLN A 161 -23.83 -20.80 -1.44
C GLN A 161 -22.51 -20.00 -1.52
N LEU A 162 -21.93 -19.64 -0.38
CA LEU A 162 -20.69 -18.88 -0.28
C LEU A 162 -19.45 -19.77 -0.07
N GLU A 163 -19.63 -21.06 0.22
CA GLU A 163 -18.53 -22.01 0.44
C GLU A 163 -17.49 -22.01 -0.69
N PRO A 164 -17.85 -22.09 -2.00
CA PRO A 164 -16.87 -22.04 -3.08
C PRO A 164 -16.08 -20.73 -3.12
N VAL A 165 -16.72 -19.62 -2.73
CA VAL A 165 -16.09 -18.31 -2.67
C VAL A 165 -15.09 -18.24 -1.52
N PHE A 166 -15.45 -18.78 -0.36
CA PHE A 166 -14.55 -18.88 0.79
C PHE A 166 -13.35 -19.77 0.48
N GLU A 167 -13.56 -20.95 -0.11
CA GLU A 167 -12.49 -21.87 -0.51
C GLU A 167 -11.52 -21.24 -1.50
N ALA A 168 -12.02 -20.47 -2.48
CA ALA A 168 -11.17 -19.74 -3.42
C ALA A 168 -10.31 -18.67 -2.70
N LEU A 169 -10.91 -17.88 -1.81
CA LEU A 169 -10.19 -16.87 -1.03
C LEU A 169 -9.15 -17.51 -0.08
N ASP A 170 -9.50 -18.64 0.53
CA ASP A 170 -8.62 -19.37 1.43
C ASP A 170 -7.46 -19.99 0.65
N THR A 171 -7.70 -20.52 -0.55
CA THR A 171 -6.65 -21.04 -1.44
C THR A 171 -5.66 -19.95 -1.83
N LEU A 172 -6.16 -18.78 -2.24
CA LEU A 172 -5.31 -17.61 -2.54
C LEU A 172 -4.55 -17.13 -1.30
N GLY A 173 -5.22 -17.09 -0.14
CA GLY A 173 -4.66 -16.65 1.13
C GLY A 173 -3.59 -17.57 1.70
N ASN A 174 -3.71 -18.88 1.48
CA ASN A 174 -2.78 -19.91 1.98
C ASN A 174 -1.55 -20.10 1.08
N THR A 175 -1.41 -19.33 0.01
CA THR A 175 -0.18 -19.33 -0.80
C THR A 175 0.93 -18.60 -0.04
N LYS A 176 2.02 -19.33 0.29
CA LYS A 176 3.17 -18.79 1.01
C LYS A 176 4.11 -18.07 0.04
N TRP A 177 4.37 -16.79 0.30
CA TRP A 177 5.29 -15.92 -0.44
C TRP A 177 6.54 -15.64 0.38
N ARG A 178 7.63 -15.26 -0.28
CA ARG A 178 8.81 -14.68 0.38
C ARG A 178 9.37 -13.55 -0.48
N VAL A 179 10.27 -12.76 0.11
CA VAL A 179 10.99 -11.71 -0.60
C VAL A 179 12.14 -12.33 -1.40
N ASN A 180 12.22 -12.04 -2.69
CA ASN A 180 13.40 -12.28 -3.50
C ASN A 180 14.50 -11.29 -3.07
N LYS A 181 15.44 -11.78 -2.26
CA LYS A 181 16.52 -10.97 -1.68
C LYS A 181 17.45 -10.38 -2.74
N LYS A 182 17.65 -11.07 -3.86
CA LYS A 182 18.54 -10.61 -4.95
C LYS A 182 17.94 -9.38 -5.62
N ILE A 183 16.65 -9.44 -5.97
CA ILE A 183 15.93 -8.31 -6.56
C ILE A 183 15.81 -7.16 -5.57
N LEU A 184 15.44 -7.43 -4.31
CA LEU A 184 15.40 -6.38 -3.29
C LEU A 184 16.76 -5.68 -3.15
N GLY A 185 17.87 -6.43 -3.18
CA GLY A 185 19.22 -5.86 -3.14
C GLY A 185 19.53 -4.94 -4.33
N VAL A 186 19.14 -5.32 -5.55
CA VAL A 186 19.30 -4.46 -6.74
C VAL A 186 18.45 -3.20 -6.62
N VAL A 187 17.18 -3.34 -6.23
CA VAL A 187 16.26 -2.21 -6.03
C VAL A 187 16.78 -1.25 -4.97
N ASP A 188 17.26 -1.76 -3.83
CA ASP A 188 17.82 -0.93 -2.77
C ASP A 188 19.03 -0.12 -3.25
N ARG A 189 19.89 -0.71 -4.09
CA ARG A 189 21.03 0.00 -4.70
C ARG A 189 20.58 1.08 -5.68
N ILE A 190 19.60 0.79 -6.54
CA ILE A 190 19.02 1.79 -7.45
C ILE A 190 18.41 2.95 -6.66
N TRP A 191 17.61 2.64 -5.65
CA TRP A 191 16.95 3.63 -4.80
C TRP A 191 17.98 4.50 -4.05
N ALA A 192 19.02 3.89 -3.48
CA ALA A 192 20.11 4.61 -2.83
C ALA A 192 20.91 5.53 -3.79
N SER A 193 20.90 5.22 -5.10
CA SER A 193 21.56 6.02 -6.14
C SER A 193 20.68 7.15 -6.72
N GLY A 194 19.47 7.34 -6.19
CA GLY A 194 18.55 8.41 -6.59
C GLY A 194 17.40 7.97 -7.51
N GLY A 195 17.16 6.66 -7.69
CA GLY A 195 16.06 6.15 -8.51
C GLY A 195 16.29 6.31 -10.02
N ARG A 196 15.24 6.66 -10.79
CA ARG A 196 15.23 6.90 -12.27
C ARG A 196 15.49 5.69 -13.17
N VAL A 197 15.61 4.49 -12.62
CA VAL A 197 15.90 3.27 -13.39
C VAL A 197 14.75 2.29 -13.19
N ALA A 198 14.37 1.58 -14.25
CA ALA A 198 13.28 0.59 -14.25
C ALA A 198 11.97 1.17 -13.67
N ASP A 199 11.54 2.31 -14.21
CA ASP A 199 10.34 3.06 -13.80
C ASP A 199 10.28 3.51 -12.33
N LEU A 200 11.39 3.41 -11.58
CA LEU A 200 11.49 4.05 -10.29
C LEU A 200 11.56 5.56 -10.45
N VAL A 201 10.73 6.28 -9.70
CA VAL A 201 10.69 7.74 -9.66
C VAL A 201 12.04 8.32 -9.23
N ASP A 202 12.35 9.53 -9.71
CA ASP A 202 13.49 10.31 -9.23
C ASP A 202 13.31 10.66 -7.74
N CYS A 203 14.34 10.40 -6.94
CA CYS A 203 14.36 10.73 -5.52
C CYS A 203 14.35 12.25 -5.26
N GLU A 204 14.74 13.05 -6.25
CA GLU A 204 14.84 14.51 -6.13
C GLU A 204 13.69 15.26 -6.83
N ASP A 205 13.43 16.47 -6.34
CA ASP A 205 12.49 17.40 -6.96
C ASP A 205 13.14 18.17 -8.11
N ILE A 206 12.32 18.52 -9.10
CA ILE A 206 12.72 19.45 -10.16
C ILE A 206 12.82 20.85 -9.54
N PRO A 207 13.94 21.57 -9.76
CA PRO A 207 14.07 22.94 -9.27
C PRO A 207 13.01 23.84 -9.91
N LEU A 208 12.43 24.73 -9.10
CA LEU A 208 11.50 25.73 -9.62
C LEU A 208 12.22 26.66 -10.60
N PRO A 209 11.59 27.04 -11.72
CA PRO A 209 12.20 27.96 -12.66
C PRO A 209 12.36 29.34 -12.01
N GLU A 210 13.51 29.97 -12.24
CA GLU A 210 13.79 31.33 -11.78
C GLU A 210 12.79 32.32 -12.36
N GLU A 211 12.38 33.28 -11.54
CA GLU A 211 11.50 34.36 -11.97
C GLU A 211 12.25 35.25 -12.97
N PRO A 212 11.71 35.48 -14.18
CA PRO A 212 12.37 36.31 -15.15
C PRO A 212 12.37 37.77 -14.69
N ASP A 213 13.50 38.46 -14.86
CA ASP A 213 13.64 39.89 -14.62
C ASP A 213 13.06 40.67 -15.81
N THR A 214 11.73 40.74 -15.86
CA THR A 214 10.97 41.33 -16.97
C THR A 214 9.60 41.81 -16.48
N ASP A 215 9.17 42.97 -16.98
CA ASP A 215 7.82 43.49 -16.75
C ASP A 215 6.83 43.00 -17.83
N ASP A 216 7.27 42.14 -18.77
CA ASP A 216 6.36 41.59 -19.78
C ASP A 216 5.37 40.58 -19.18
N ASP A 217 4.09 40.96 -19.17
CA ASP A 217 2.97 40.14 -18.75
C ASP A 217 2.90 38.79 -19.48
N ALA A 218 3.31 38.70 -20.75
CA ALA A 218 3.31 37.44 -21.48
C ALA A 218 4.39 36.47 -20.95
N GLU A 219 5.61 36.95 -20.74
CA GLU A 219 6.71 36.19 -20.14
C GLU A 219 6.41 35.79 -18.69
N LEU A 220 5.88 36.70 -17.86
CA LEU A 220 5.47 36.40 -16.50
C LEU A 220 4.36 35.34 -16.45
N ARG A 221 3.38 35.38 -17.36
CA ARG A 221 2.35 34.34 -17.47
C ARG A 221 2.93 32.99 -17.87
N LYS A 222 3.87 32.96 -18.82
CA LYS A 222 4.55 31.73 -19.24
C LYS A 222 5.37 31.13 -18.10
N TRP A 223 6.08 31.97 -17.35
CA TRP A 223 6.80 31.55 -16.14
C TRP A 223 5.85 30.98 -15.08
N LYS A 224 4.75 31.67 -14.75
CA LYS A 224 3.74 31.16 -13.79
C LYS A 224 3.18 29.80 -14.20
N TRP A 225 2.92 29.58 -15.49
CA TRP A 225 2.52 28.28 -16.02
C TRP A 225 3.61 27.22 -15.84
N LYS A 226 4.87 27.55 -16.12
CA LYS A 226 6.01 26.65 -15.91
C LYS A 226 6.17 26.28 -14.43
N VAL A 227 6.10 27.25 -13.52
CA VAL A 227 6.11 27.03 -12.06
C VAL A 227 4.97 26.09 -11.65
N LYS A 228 3.75 26.33 -12.13
CA LYS A 228 2.59 25.47 -11.83
C LYS A 228 2.81 24.03 -12.29
N ASN A 229 3.33 23.83 -13.50
CA ASN A 229 3.62 22.50 -14.03
C ASN A 229 4.70 21.79 -13.22
N VAL A 230 5.80 22.47 -12.88
CA VAL A 230 6.87 21.90 -12.05
C VAL A 230 6.36 21.53 -10.66
N LYS A 231 5.55 22.40 -10.01
CA LYS A 231 4.93 22.08 -8.71
C LYS A 231 4.01 20.86 -8.78
N LYS A 232 3.24 20.73 -9.87
CA LYS A 232 2.39 19.57 -10.11
C LYS A 232 3.24 18.29 -10.24
N GLU A 233 4.30 18.34 -11.06
CA GLU A 233 5.17 17.18 -11.26
C GLU A 233 5.90 16.77 -9.98
N ASN A 234 6.42 17.72 -9.20
CA ASN A 234 7.06 17.41 -7.90
C ASN A 234 6.07 16.78 -6.91
N SER A 235 4.80 17.21 -6.90
CA SER A 235 3.75 16.59 -6.07
C SER A 235 3.45 15.14 -6.50
N GLU A 236 3.40 14.89 -7.80
CA GLU A 236 3.24 13.54 -8.36
C GLU A 236 4.44 12.65 -8.02
N ARG A 237 5.67 13.15 -8.21
CA ARG A 237 6.90 12.45 -7.84
C ARG A 237 6.94 12.15 -6.34
N HIS A 238 6.62 13.12 -5.49
CA HIS A 238 6.56 12.93 -4.04
C HIS A 238 5.60 11.79 -3.66
N SER A 239 4.41 11.76 -4.25
CA SER A 239 3.43 10.69 -4.01
C SER A 239 3.98 9.31 -4.40
N GLN A 240 4.65 9.20 -5.56
CA GLN A 240 5.28 7.97 -6.02
C GLN A 240 6.47 7.54 -5.13
N ARG A 241 7.26 8.50 -4.63
CA ARG A 241 8.38 8.22 -3.70
C ARG A 241 7.85 7.65 -2.39
N CYS A 242 6.79 8.24 -1.85
CA CYS A 242 6.12 7.74 -0.64
C CYS A 242 5.60 6.31 -0.82
N ASP A 243 4.92 6.03 -1.94
CA ASP A 243 4.43 4.68 -2.27
C ASP A 243 5.58 3.67 -2.36
N THR A 244 6.66 4.02 -3.05
CA THR A 244 7.87 3.19 -3.18
C THR A 244 8.51 2.91 -1.81
N GLU A 245 8.71 3.95 -0.99
CA GLU A 245 9.28 3.79 0.36
C GLU A 245 8.43 2.91 1.26
N LEU A 246 7.09 3.00 1.18
CA LEU A 246 6.20 2.12 1.95
C LEU A 246 6.34 0.66 1.51
N LYS A 247 6.38 0.40 0.20
CA LYS A 247 6.62 -0.95 -0.37
C LYS A 247 7.95 -1.53 0.09
N LEU A 248 9.03 -0.75 -0.03
CA LEU A 248 10.38 -1.17 0.37
C LEU A 248 10.48 -1.35 1.89
N THR A 249 9.79 -0.53 2.68
CA THR A 249 9.74 -0.69 4.14
C THR A 249 9.12 -2.03 4.53
N VAL A 250 8.04 -2.45 3.87
CA VAL A 250 7.45 -3.78 4.09
C VAL A 250 8.42 -4.87 3.63
N ALA A 251 8.96 -4.76 2.41
CA ALA A 251 9.88 -5.77 1.87
C ALA A 251 11.10 -5.98 2.78
N ARG A 252 11.74 -4.90 3.21
CA ARG A 252 12.91 -4.92 4.11
C ARG A 252 12.60 -5.54 5.47
N LYS A 253 11.40 -5.31 6.02
CA LYS A 253 10.97 -5.92 7.29
C LYS A 253 10.65 -7.41 7.15
N MET A 254 10.13 -7.83 6.00
CA MET A 254 9.75 -9.22 5.74
C MET A 254 10.88 -10.06 5.12
N LYS A 255 12.03 -9.45 4.77
CA LYS A 255 13.06 -10.11 3.95
C LYS A 255 13.65 -11.35 4.60
N ASP A 256 13.79 -11.36 5.92
CA ASP A 256 14.46 -12.44 6.66
C ASP A 256 13.49 -13.52 7.15
N GLU A 257 12.20 -13.33 6.91
CA GLU A 257 11.16 -14.31 7.18
C GLU A 257 11.22 -15.45 6.15
N GLU A 258 11.05 -16.70 6.59
CA GLU A 258 11.02 -17.86 5.68
C GLU A 258 9.87 -17.78 4.67
N GLY A 259 8.80 -17.08 5.05
CA GLY A 259 7.72 -16.69 4.15
C GLY A 259 6.48 -16.24 4.91
N PHE A 260 5.57 -15.64 4.18
CA PHE A 260 4.39 -14.95 4.70
C PHE A 260 3.20 -15.10 3.74
N TYR A 261 2.04 -14.65 4.18
CA TYR A 261 0.75 -14.88 3.54
C TYR A 261 -0.01 -13.58 3.34
N PHE A 262 -0.76 -13.52 2.25
CA PHE A 262 -1.64 -12.41 1.93
C PHE A 262 -3.10 -12.85 2.05
N PRO A 263 -3.82 -12.56 3.15
CA PRO A 263 -5.25 -12.79 3.17
C PRO A 263 -5.94 -11.99 2.06
N HIS A 264 -6.97 -12.58 1.46
CA HIS A 264 -7.72 -11.96 0.36
C HIS A 264 -9.14 -11.58 0.78
N SER A 265 -9.66 -10.54 0.13
CA SER A 265 -11.03 -10.05 0.25
C SER A 265 -11.57 -9.69 -1.14
N LEU A 266 -12.88 -9.53 -1.27
CA LEU A 266 -13.55 -9.24 -2.53
C LEU A 266 -13.96 -7.77 -2.67
N ASP A 267 -14.05 -7.29 -3.90
CA ASP A 267 -14.92 -6.17 -4.24
C ASP A 267 -16.38 -6.61 -4.44
N PHE A 268 -17.28 -5.66 -4.68
CA PHE A 268 -18.71 -5.94 -4.90
C PHE A 268 -19.01 -6.78 -6.16
N ARG A 269 -18.03 -6.94 -7.05
CA ARG A 269 -18.14 -7.75 -8.28
C ARG A 269 -17.58 -9.16 -8.10
N GLY A 270 -17.01 -9.47 -6.93
CA GLY A 270 -16.40 -10.76 -6.65
C GLY A 270 -14.95 -10.90 -7.11
N ARG A 271 -14.25 -9.80 -7.44
CA ARG A 271 -12.81 -9.85 -7.72
C ARG A 271 -12.03 -9.92 -6.41
N ALA A 272 -11.07 -10.84 -6.31
CA ALA A 272 -10.22 -11.01 -5.14
C ALA A 272 -9.03 -10.04 -5.15
N TYR A 273 -8.74 -9.48 -3.97
CA TYR A 273 -7.61 -8.59 -3.74
C TYR A 273 -6.94 -8.95 -2.41
N PRO A 274 -5.60 -8.99 -2.36
CA PRO A 274 -4.85 -8.99 -1.11
C PRO A 274 -5.33 -7.86 -0.20
N MET A 275 -5.41 -8.14 1.09
CA MET A 275 -5.84 -7.17 2.09
C MET A 275 -4.71 -6.23 2.52
N HIS A 276 -3.44 -6.60 2.33
CA HIS A 276 -2.31 -5.72 2.63
C HIS A 276 -2.11 -4.71 1.48
N PRO A 277 -2.20 -3.38 1.74
CA PRO A 277 -2.32 -2.39 0.67
C PRO A 277 -1.01 -2.02 -0.04
N TYR A 278 0.14 -2.18 0.61
CA TYR A 278 1.41 -1.64 0.10
C TYR A 278 2.17 -2.65 -0.75
N LEU A 279 2.70 -3.72 -0.14
CA LEU A 279 3.43 -4.76 -0.86
C LEU A 279 2.54 -5.98 -1.08
N ASN A 280 2.14 -6.25 -2.32
CA ASN A 280 1.42 -7.47 -2.69
C ASN A 280 1.62 -7.78 -4.18
N HIS A 281 1.32 -9.01 -4.59
CA HIS A 281 1.56 -9.50 -5.96
C HIS A 281 0.61 -8.89 -7.03
N LEU A 282 -0.43 -8.14 -6.64
CA LEU A 282 -1.25 -7.36 -7.59
C LEU A 282 -0.70 -5.95 -7.85
N GLY A 283 0.39 -5.57 -7.17
CA GLY A 283 1.03 -4.27 -7.33
C GLY A 283 1.76 -4.07 -8.67
N SER A 284 2.62 -3.06 -8.69
CA SER A 284 3.50 -2.70 -9.82
C SER A 284 4.56 -3.79 -10.08
N ASP A 285 5.27 -3.68 -11.20
CA ASP A 285 6.41 -4.56 -11.55
C ASP A 285 7.39 -4.71 -10.37
N LEU A 286 7.77 -3.59 -9.72
CA LEU A 286 8.54 -3.60 -8.46
C LEU A 286 8.01 -4.60 -7.42
N CYS A 287 6.70 -4.59 -7.14
CA CYS A 287 6.10 -5.48 -6.15
C CYS A 287 6.17 -6.94 -6.60
N ARG A 288 5.95 -7.21 -7.89
CA ARG A 288 5.95 -8.56 -8.44
C ARG A 288 7.36 -9.13 -8.53
N GLY A 289 8.35 -8.34 -8.97
CA GLY A 289 9.75 -8.76 -9.03
C GLY A 289 10.36 -9.03 -7.65
N ILE A 290 9.94 -8.30 -6.61
CA ILE A 290 10.41 -8.53 -5.23
C ILE A 290 9.76 -9.77 -4.59
N LEU A 291 8.63 -10.26 -5.10
CA LEU A 291 7.89 -11.37 -4.49
C LEU A 291 8.10 -12.67 -5.27
N GLU A 292 8.35 -13.75 -4.55
CA GLU A 292 8.42 -15.10 -5.12
C GLU A 292 7.69 -16.12 -4.23
N PHE A 293 7.33 -17.27 -4.79
CA PHE A 293 6.76 -18.34 -3.98
C PHE A 293 7.80 -18.86 -2.99
N ALA A 294 7.40 -18.98 -1.71
CA ALA A 294 8.31 -19.46 -0.67
C ALA A 294 8.62 -20.96 -0.82
N VAL A 295 7.69 -21.71 -1.42
CA VAL A 295 7.81 -23.15 -1.65
C VAL A 295 8.15 -23.39 -3.12
N GLY A 296 9.42 -23.72 -3.38
CA GLY A 296 9.87 -24.09 -4.72
C GLY A 296 9.30 -25.42 -5.20
N LYS A 297 9.18 -25.58 -6.52
CA LYS A 297 8.85 -26.85 -7.19
C LYS A 297 9.91 -27.17 -8.23
N ARG A 298 10.25 -28.46 -8.38
CA ARG A 298 11.19 -28.92 -9.43
C ARG A 298 10.61 -28.62 -10.81
N LEU A 299 11.44 -28.12 -11.73
CA LEU A 299 11.03 -27.76 -13.08
C LEU A 299 10.48 -28.95 -13.89
N GLY A 300 11.05 -30.15 -13.72
CA GLY A 300 10.67 -31.32 -14.50
C GLY A 300 10.99 -31.15 -16.00
N SER A 301 10.35 -31.94 -16.85
CA SER A 301 10.65 -31.98 -18.29
C SER A 301 10.21 -30.73 -19.06
N SER A 302 9.18 -30.01 -18.59
CA SER A 302 8.62 -28.84 -19.28
C SER A 302 8.88 -27.51 -18.57
N GLY A 303 9.33 -27.52 -17.32
CA GLY A 303 9.46 -26.30 -16.52
C GLY A 303 10.48 -25.32 -17.09
N LEU A 304 11.64 -25.80 -17.57
CA LEU A 304 12.63 -24.92 -18.21
C LEU A 304 12.07 -24.26 -19.48
N ARG A 305 11.33 -25.01 -20.31
CA ARG A 305 10.65 -24.47 -21.49
C ARG A 305 9.67 -23.36 -21.09
N TRP A 306 8.88 -23.56 -20.04
CA TRP A 306 7.96 -22.55 -19.55
C TRP A 306 8.66 -21.33 -18.95
N LEU A 307 9.81 -21.51 -18.32
CA LEU A 307 10.61 -20.40 -17.80
C LEU A 307 11.18 -19.53 -18.95
N LYS A 308 11.62 -20.16 -20.04
CA LYS A 308 12.04 -19.45 -21.28
C LYS A 308 10.87 -18.69 -21.90
N ILE A 309 9.70 -19.33 -22.03
CA ILE A 309 8.49 -18.64 -22.51
C ILE A 309 8.11 -17.47 -21.59
N HIS A 310 8.25 -17.63 -20.28
CA HIS A 310 7.97 -16.57 -19.31
C HIS A 310 8.91 -15.38 -19.48
N MET A 311 10.21 -15.61 -19.66
CA MET A 311 11.20 -14.58 -19.98
C MET A 311 10.78 -13.76 -21.21
N ALA A 312 10.47 -14.45 -22.31
CA ALA A 312 10.03 -13.80 -23.54
C ALA A 312 8.73 -12.98 -23.37
N ASN A 313 7.79 -13.46 -22.54
CA ASN A 313 6.56 -12.72 -22.23
C ASN A 313 6.82 -11.43 -21.45
N LEU A 314 7.74 -11.47 -20.48
CA LEU A 314 8.11 -10.31 -19.67
C LEU A 314 8.90 -9.26 -20.46
N TYR A 315 9.71 -9.73 -21.42
CA TYR A 315 10.43 -8.83 -22.33
C TYR A 315 9.46 -8.07 -23.26
N ALA A 316 8.37 -8.73 -23.68
CA ALA A 316 7.29 -8.16 -24.48
C ALA A 316 7.78 -7.55 -25.81
N GLY A 317 7.30 -6.37 -26.19
CA GLY A 317 7.73 -5.69 -27.43
C GLY A 317 7.33 -6.42 -28.72
N GLY A 318 6.30 -7.27 -28.68
CA GLY A 318 5.86 -8.10 -29.79
C GLY A 318 6.38 -9.55 -29.72
N VAL A 319 7.38 -9.83 -28.89
CA VAL A 319 7.89 -11.19 -28.64
C VAL A 319 6.83 -12.04 -27.93
N ASP A 320 6.06 -11.43 -27.02
CA ASP A 320 4.92 -12.01 -26.30
C ASP A 320 3.76 -12.44 -27.23
N LYS A 321 3.82 -12.08 -28.52
CA LYS A 321 2.82 -12.43 -29.55
C LYS A 321 3.29 -13.53 -30.49
N LEU A 322 4.57 -13.91 -30.44
CA LEU A 322 5.14 -14.97 -31.26
C LEU A 322 4.63 -16.35 -30.82
N SER A 323 4.90 -17.38 -31.62
CA SER A 323 4.63 -18.76 -31.23
C SER A 323 5.44 -19.16 -29.98
N TYR A 324 5.02 -20.20 -29.26
CA TYR A 324 5.79 -20.64 -28.09
C TYR A 324 7.20 -21.11 -28.46
N GLU A 325 7.41 -21.68 -29.65
CA GLU A 325 8.74 -22.09 -30.10
C GLU A 325 9.63 -20.88 -30.39
N ASP A 326 9.08 -19.84 -31.02
CA ASP A 326 9.82 -18.61 -31.30
C ASP A 326 10.17 -17.84 -30.01
N ARG A 327 9.30 -17.90 -28.99
CA ARG A 327 9.60 -17.33 -27.65
C ARG A 327 10.73 -18.06 -26.94
N VAL A 328 10.77 -19.39 -27.08
CA VAL A 328 11.90 -20.19 -26.59
C VAL A 328 13.17 -19.79 -27.35
N ALA A 329 13.12 -19.77 -28.68
CA ALA A 329 14.26 -19.39 -29.52
C ALA A 329 14.78 -17.98 -29.21
N PHE A 330 13.89 -17.00 -28.98
CA PHE A 330 14.26 -15.66 -28.51
C PHE A 330 15.10 -15.74 -27.23
N THR A 331 14.65 -16.53 -26.25
CA THR A 331 15.37 -16.69 -24.98
C THR A 331 16.74 -17.37 -25.19
N GLU A 332 16.81 -18.38 -26.07
CA GLU A 332 18.08 -19.07 -26.38
C GLU A 332 19.10 -18.12 -27.05
N VAL A 333 18.64 -17.24 -27.95
CA VAL A 333 19.49 -16.27 -28.64
C VAL A 333 20.07 -15.24 -27.65
N HIS A 334 19.33 -14.90 -26.60
CA HIS A 334 19.73 -13.90 -25.61
C HIS A 334 20.35 -14.49 -24.33
N LEU A 335 20.80 -15.75 -24.32
CA LEU A 335 21.39 -16.38 -23.13
C LEU A 335 22.57 -15.59 -22.55
N GLU A 336 23.44 -15.04 -23.40
CA GLU A 336 24.56 -14.23 -22.92
C GLU A 336 24.10 -12.94 -22.22
N ASP A 337 23.02 -12.32 -22.69
CA ASP A 337 22.42 -11.12 -22.08
C ASP A 337 21.72 -11.45 -20.77
N ILE A 338 21.12 -12.63 -20.69
CA ILE A 338 20.48 -13.17 -19.49
C ILE A 338 21.52 -13.42 -18.39
N PHE A 339 22.63 -14.09 -18.73
CA PHE A 339 23.71 -14.35 -17.78
C PHE A 339 24.38 -13.05 -17.32
N ASP A 340 24.67 -12.12 -18.23
CA ASP A 340 25.22 -10.80 -17.87
C ASP A 340 24.27 -10.01 -16.96
N SER A 341 22.96 -10.04 -17.24
CA SER A 341 21.95 -9.36 -16.43
C SER A 341 21.84 -9.96 -15.02
N ALA A 342 21.95 -11.29 -14.89
CA ALA A 342 21.90 -11.98 -13.60
C ALA A 342 23.15 -11.72 -12.74
N ASP A 343 24.34 -11.76 -13.35
CA ASP A 343 25.63 -11.63 -12.65
C ASP A 343 25.97 -10.18 -12.31
N ARG A 344 25.69 -9.25 -13.24
CA ARG A 344 26.08 -7.83 -13.14
C ARG A 344 24.89 -6.92 -13.47
N PRO A 345 23.82 -6.95 -12.66
CA PRO A 345 22.56 -6.27 -12.98
C PRO A 345 22.67 -4.76 -13.18
N LEU A 346 23.61 -4.09 -12.51
CA LEU A 346 23.81 -2.63 -12.61
C LEU A 346 25.09 -2.24 -13.36
N GLU A 347 26.08 -3.13 -13.40
CA GLU A 347 27.41 -2.87 -13.97
C GLU A 347 27.62 -3.48 -15.36
N GLY A 348 26.78 -4.41 -15.78
CA GLY A 348 26.83 -5.09 -17.08
C GLY A 348 26.16 -4.28 -18.19
N ARG A 349 25.66 -4.99 -19.21
CA ARG A 349 24.91 -4.45 -20.34
C ARG A 349 23.51 -3.98 -19.96
N ARG A 350 22.99 -4.47 -18.84
CA ARG A 350 21.66 -4.12 -18.29
C ARG A 350 20.51 -4.37 -19.28
N TRP A 351 20.62 -5.45 -20.05
CA TRP A 351 19.64 -5.81 -21.08
C TRP A 351 18.21 -5.92 -20.52
N TRP A 352 18.07 -6.41 -19.29
CA TRP A 352 16.79 -6.50 -18.57
C TRP A 352 16.01 -5.17 -18.46
N LEU A 353 16.67 -4.01 -18.57
CA LEU A 353 16.00 -2.69 -18.57
C LEU A 353 15.19 -2.43 -19.84
N GLY A 354 15.44 -3.17 -20.92
CA GLY A 354 14.69 -3.06 -22.17
C GLY A 354 13.34 -3.78 -22.17
N ALA A 355 13.05 -4.57 -21.12
CA ALA A 355 11.79 -5.28 -20.97
C ALA A 355 10.64 -4.35 -20.54
N GLU A 356 9.40 -4.73 -20.84
CA GLU A 356 8.20 -4.02 -20.36
C GLU A 356 8.02 -4.15 -18.84
N ASP A 357 8.42 -5.30 -18.26
CA ASP A 357 8.43 -5.56 -16.82
C ASP A 357 9.88 -5.83 -16.33
N PRO A 358 10.71 -4.79 -16.11
CA PRO A 358 12.15 -4.96 -15.87
C PRO A 358 12.50 -5.80 -14.64
N PHE A 359 11.88 -5.58 -13.49
CA PHE A 359 12.23 -6.30 -12.26
C PHE A 359 11.81 -7.77 -12.31
N GLN A 360 10.65 -8.08 -12.88
CA GLN A 360 10.25 -9.47 -13.15
C GLN A 360 11.17 -10.13 -14.19
N CYS A 361 11.59 -9.39 -15.23
CA CYS A 361 12.55 -9.87 -16.22
C CYS A 361 13.90 -10.21 -15.57
N LEU A 362 14.43 -9.32 -14.74
CA LEU A 362 15.66 -9.57 -13.99
C LEU A 362 15.54 -10.77 -13.04
N ALA A 363 14.40 -10.90 -12.34
CA ALA A 363 14.14 -12.07 -11.49
C ALA A 363 14.18 -13.37 -12.30
N THR A 364 13.62 -13.34 -13.50
CA THR A 364 13.63 -14.50 -14.41
C THR A 364 15.02 -14.75 -15.00
N CYS A 365 15.83 -13.71 -15.23
CA CYS A 365 17.23 -13.87 -15.68
C CYS A 365 18.03 -14.67 -14.64
N ILE A 366 17.88 -14.32 -13.37
CA ILE A 366 18.51 -15.00 -12.25
C ILE A 366 18.03 -16.47 -12.21
N ASN A 367 16.72 -16.71 -12.28
CA ASN A 367 16.17 -18.07 -12.26
C ASN A 367 16.66 -18.93 -13.42
N LEU A 368 16.80 -18.37 -14.64
CA LEU A 368 17.31 -19.09 -15.80
C LEU A 368 18.81 -19.39 -15.71
N THR A 369 19.58 -18.54 -15.03
CA THR A 369 21.02 -18.76 -14.81
C THR A 369 21.26 -19.86 -13.76
N GLU A 370 20.35 -20.01 -12.80
CA GLU A 370 20.41 -21.05 -11.76
C GLU A 370 19.85 -22.42 -12.19
N ALA A 371 19.03 -22.45 -13.24
CA ALA A 371 18.34 -23.64 -13.73
C ALA A 371 19.21 -24.47 -14.68
#